data_AF-K1SVV4-F1
#
_entry.id   AF-K1SVV4-F1
#
_cell.length_a   1.000
_cell.length_b   1.000
_cell.length_c   1.000
_cell.angle_alpha   90.00
_cell.angle_beta   90.00
_cell.angle_gamma   90.00
#
_symmetry.space_group_name_H-M   'P 1'
#
loop_
_entity.id
_entity.type
_entity.pdbx_description
1 polymer ?
#
loop_
_entity_poly.entity_id
_entity_poly.type
_entity_poly.pdbx_seq_one_letter_code
_entity_poly.pdbx_strand_id
1 'polypeptide(L)'
;GINVTASHNPAEYNGYKVYWEDGAQITPPHDVNIMDAVLAITDYADVKTMDKDEAVKAGLYVQIGKDVDDKYIAALKKQVKHQDAIDAVQKDIKIVYTPLHGTGNIPVRRVLKELGFENVYVVKEQELPDGDFPTVSYPNPESEEAFELAVKLGNEIGADILLATDPDD
;
A
#
# COMPACT_ATOMS: atom_id res chain seq x y z
N GLY A 1 5.45 14.86 -1.55
CA GLY A 1 5.12 13.83 -0.55
C GLY A 1 6.34 12.97 -0.28
N ILE A 2 6.41 12.32 0.89
CA ILE A 2 7.43 11.31 1.20
C ILE A 2 6.69 10.04 1.61
N ASN A 3 6.99 8.92 0.97
CA ASN A 3 6.54 7.60 1.39
C ASN A 3 7.74 6.84 1.98
N VAL A 4 7.61 6.29 3.19
CA VAL A 4 8.68 5.53 3.85
C VAL A 4 8.42 4.05 3.60
N THR A 5 9.15 3.48 2.65
CA THR A 5 8.97 2.11 2.17
C THR A 5 10.17 1.64 1.35
N ALA A 6 10.47 0.34 1.41
CA ALA A 6 11.40 -0.33 0.51
C ALA A 6 10.67 -1.15 -0.58
N SER A 7 9.38 -0.88 -0.82
CA SER A 7 8.50 -1.63 -1.72
C SER A 7 8.44 -3.11 -1.31
N HIS A 8 8.62 -4.02 -2.25
CA HIS A 8 8.70 -5.46 -2.04
C HIS A 8 10.07 -5.98 -1.53
N ASN A 9 11.02 -5.11 -1.15
CA ASN A 9 12.32 -5.58 -0.69
C ASN A 9 12.22 -6.39 0.63
N PRO A 10 13.20 -7.26 0.91
CA PRO A 10 13.27 -8.00 2.18
C PRO A 10 13.30 -7.09 3.42
N ALA A 11 12.91 -7.65 4.57
CA ALA A 11 12.70 -6.94 5.84
C ALA A 11 13.89 -6.08 6.32
N GLU A 12 15.13 -6.49 5.99
CA GLU A 12 16.34 -5.77 6.39
C GLU A 12 16.55 -4.45 5.62
N TYR A 13 15.86 -4.25 4.50
CA TYR A 13 15.99 -3.06 3.67
C TYR A 13 15.01 -1.97 4.09
N ASN A 14 15.49 -0.73 4.07
CA ASN A 14 14.69 0.46 4.28
C ASN A 14 14.82 1.39 3.08
N GLY A 15 13.78 2.20 2.85
CA GLY A 15 13.76 3.14 1.74
C GLY A 15 12.78 4.27 1.97
N TYR A 16 12.88 5.28 1.12
CA TYR A 16 11.85 6.29 0.99
C TYR A 16 11.71 6.69 -0.48
N LYS A 17 10.50 7.07 -0.87
CA LYS A 17 10.15 7.59 -2.19
C LYS A 17 9.71 9.05 -2.01
N VAL A 18 10.17 9.93 -2.90
CA VAL A 18 9.82 11.36 -2.88
C VAL A 18 8.92 11.66 -4.07
N TYR A 19 7.85 12.40 -3.81
CA TYR A 19 6.83 12.78 -4.79
C TYR A 19 6.72 14.30 -4.88
N TRP A 20 6.49 14.82 -6.08
CA TRP A 20 6.35 16.26 -6.31
C TRP A 20 4.90 16.75 -6.14
N GLU A 21 4.65 18.01 -6.48
CA GLU A 21 3.33 18.67 -6.32
C GLU A 21 2.24 18.08 -7.23
N ASP A 22 2.63 17.39 -8.31
CA ASP A 22 1.74 16.67 -9.22
C ASP A 22 1.37 15.26 -8.72
N GLY A 23 1.94 14.82 -7.60
CA GLY A 23 1.74 13.50 -7.03
C GLY A 23 2.55 12.39 -7.69
N ALA A 24 3.36 12.69 -8.71
CA ALA A 24 4.29 11.73 -9.32
C ALA A 24 5.60 11.65 -8.53
N GLN A 25 6.33 10.54 -8.68
CA GLN A 25 7.69 10.43 -8.14
C GLN A 25 8.58 11.49 -8.80
N ILE A 26 9.54 12.03 -8.04
CA ILE A 26 10.47 13.05 -8.55
C ILE A 26 11.26 12.52 -9.76
N THR A 27 11.48 13.40 -10.74
CA THR A 27 12.29 13.13 -11.93
C THR A 27 13.25 14.31 -12.18
N PRO A 28 14.23 14.18 -13.09
CA PRO A 28 15.08 15.29 -13.48
C PRO A 28 14.30 16.54 -13.89
N PRO A 29 14.69 17.74 -13.40
CA PRO A 29 15.90 18.04 -12.63
C PRO A 29 15.71 18.06 -11.09
N HIS A 30 14.53 17.70 -10.57
CA HIS A 30 14.25 17.84 -9.13
C HIS A 30 15.08 16.89 -8.27
N ASP A 31 15.35 15.68 -8.75
CA ASP A 31 16.19 14.68 -8.12
C ASP A 31 17.64 15.16 -7.90
N VAL A 32 18.26 15.78 -8.91
CA VAL A 32 19.61 16.33 -8.85
C VAL A 32 19.70 17.40 -7.77
N ASN A 33 18.74 18.34 -7.78
CA ASN A 33 18.72 19.44 -6.80
C ASN A 33 18.53 18.93 -5.36
N ILE A 34 17.71 17.90 -5.16
CA ILE A 34 17.52 17.27 -3.85
C ILE A 34 18.82 16.57 -3.42
N MET A 35 19.46 15.84 -4.32
CA MET A 35 20.71 15.13 -4.01
C MET A 35 21.84 16.10 -3.67
N ASP A 36 21.98 17.20 -4.41
CA ASP A 36 22.96 18.25 -4.11
C ASP A 36 22.74 18.85 -2.71
N ALA A 37 21.48 19.07 -2.33
CA ALA A 37 21.14 19.57 -0.99
C ALA A 37 21.47 18.54 0.11
N VAL A 38 21.24 17.24 -0.15
CA VAL A 38 21.61 16.16 0.79
C VAL A 38 23.13 16.07 0.93
N LEU A 39 23.88 16.11 -0.17
CA LEU A 39 25.35 16.05 -0.17
C LEU A 39 25.99 17.27 0.49
N ALA A 40 25.29 18.41 0.54
CA ALA A 40 25.74 19.60 1.25
C ALA A 40 25.61 19.51 2.78
N ILE A 41 24.89 18.52 3.31
CA ILE A 41 24.78 18.28 4.75
C ILE A 41 26.08 17.62 5.24
N THR A 42 26.88 18.37 6.00
CA THR A 42 28.16 17.88 6.55
C THR A 42 28.07 17.43 8.00
N ASP A 43 27.04 17.87 8.73
CA ASP A 43 26.79 17.49 10.12
C ASP A 43 25.30 17.20 10.35
N TYR A 44 24.98 16.03 10.90
CA TYR A 44 23.61 15.66 11.24
C TYR A 44 23.02 16.52 12.36
N ALA A 45 23.86 17.16 13.18
CA ALA A 45 23.40 18.11 14.19
C ALA A 45 22.72 19.34 13.58
N ASP A 46 22.95 19.64 12.30
CA ASP A 46 22.29 20.74 11.59
C ASP A 46 20.84 20.42 11.19
N VAL A 47 20.42 19.15 11.32
CA VAL A 47 19.04 18.74 11.03
C VAL A 47 18.09 19.31 12.08
N LYS A 48 17.20 20.19 11.64
CA LYS A 48 16.18 20.79 12.50
C LYS A 48 15.19 19.73 12.95
N THR A 49 15.04 19.59 14.26
CA THR A 49 14.06 18.70 14.89
C THR A 49 13.06 19.52 15.71
N MET A 50 11.91 18.93 16.00
CA MET A 50 10.85 19.53 16.81
C MET A 50 10.15 18.41 17.57
N ASP A 51 9.67 18.71 18.78
CA ASP A 51 8.83 17.78 19.53
C ASP A 51 7.47 17.57 18.83
N LYS A 52 6.95 16.34 18.89
CA LYS A 52 5.69 16.00 18.21
C LYS A 52 4.52 16.84 18.72
N ASP A 53 4.41 17.03 20.04
CA ASP A 53 3.28 17.77 20.63
C ASP A 53 3.35 19.25 20.28
N GLU A 54 4.56 19.81 20.18
CA GLU A 54 4.77 21.17 19.67
C GLU A 54 4.38 21.29 18.19
N ALA A 55 4.76 20.32 17.36
CA ALA A 55 4.38 20.29 15.94
C ALA A 55 2.86 20.19 15.75
N VAL A 56 2.18 19.40 16.59
CA VAL A 56 0.71 19.31 16.60
C VAL A 56 0.09 20.66 16.99
N LYS A 57 0.55 21.29 18.07
CA LYS A 57 0.06 22.60 18.52
C LYS A 57 0.28 23.70 17.49
N ALA A 58 1.39 23.64 16.76
CA ALA A 58 1.73 24.57 15.69
C ALA A 58 0.97 24.30 14.37
N GLY A 59 0.22 23.20 14.27
CA GLY A 59 -0.48 22.79 13.05
C GLY A 59 0.45 22.27 11.95
N LEU A 60 1.70 21.92 12.29
CA LEU A 60 2.69 21.35 11.37
C LEU A 60 2.57 19.83 11.24
N TYR A 61 2.05 19.17 12.29
CA TYR A 61 1.71 17.75 12.26
C TYR A 61 0.19 17.59 12.25
N VAL A 62 -0.34 17.08 11.13
CA VAL A 62 -1.76 16.76 10.97
C VAL A 62 -1.88 15.29 10.61
N GLN A 63 -2.51 14.51 11.47
CA GLN A 63 -2.83 13.13 11.15
C GLN A 63 -4.04 13.12 10.20
N ILE A 64 -3.83 12.61 8.99
CA ILE A 64 -4.90 12.32 8.05
C ILE A 64 -5.55 10.97 8.42
N GLY A 65 -6.80 10.79 8.01
CA GLY A 65 -7.48 9.52 8.22
C GLY A 65 -8.67 9.37 7.28
N LYS A 66 -9.78 8.91 7.85
CA LYS A 66 -10.97 8.49 7.09
C LYS A 66 -11.45 9.51 6.05
N ASP A 67 -11.34 10.81 6.32
CA ASP A 67 -11.78 11.85 5.39
C ASP A 67 -10.96 11.90 4.09
N VAL A 68 -9.66 11.58 4.17
CA VAL A 68 -8.79 11.41 3.00
C VAL A 68 -9.03 10.04 2.36
N ASP A 69 -9.12 8.98 3.16
CA ASP A 69 -9.40 7.62 2.67
C ASP A 69 -10.71 7.58 1.87
N ASP A 70 -11.78 8.20 2.37
CA ASP A 70 -13.07 8.26 1.70
C ASP A 70 -12.97 8.94 0.31
N LYS A 71 -12.18 10.01 0.21
CA LYS A 71 -11.95 10.71 -1.08
C LYS A 71 -11.14 9.84 -2.03
N TYR A 72 -10.11 9.17 -1.53
CA TYR A 72 -9.29 8.24 -2.32
C TYR A 72 -10.13 7.08 -2.87
N ILE A 73 -10.88 6.39 -2.00
CA ILE A 73 -11.79 5.29 -2.36
C ILE A 73 -12.83 5.77 -3.38
N ALA A 74 -13.42 6.95 -3.18
CA ALA A 74 -14.37 7.52 -4.15
C ALA A 74 -13.73 7.83 -5.52
N ALA A 75 -12.46 8.24 -5.55
CA ALA A 75 -11.72 8.46 -6.79
C ALA A 75 -11.41 7.13 -7.52
N LEU A 76 -11.05 6.08 -6.77
CA LEU A 76 -10.81 4.74 -7.31
C LEU A 76 -12.08 4.14 -7.93
N LYS A 77 -13.22 4.23 -7.24
CA LYS A 77 -14.48 3.69 -7.78
C LYS A 77 -14.91 4.36 -9.10
N LYS A 78 -14.54 5.62 -9.32
CA LYS A 78 -14.78 6.31 -10.61
C LYS A 78 -13.95 5.74 -11.77
N GLN A 79 -12.91 4.95 -11.50
CA GLN A 79 -12.11 4.30 -12.53
C GLN A 79 -12.77 3.04 -13.10
N VAL A 80 -13.76 2.47 -12.41
CA VAL A 80 -14.51 1.31 -12.88
C VAL A 80 -15.26 1.65 -14.18
N LYS A 81 -14.97 0.89 -15.24
CA LYS A 81 -15.57 1.10 -16.57
C LYS A 81 -16.85 0.31 -16.78
N HIS A 82 -16.97 -0.86 -16.16
CA HIS A 82 -18.05 -1.82 -16.36
C HIS A 82 -18.63 -2.28 -15.02
N GLN A 83 -19.36 -1.38 -14.35
CA GLN A 83 -20.07 -1.76 -13.12
C GLN A 83 -21.14 -2.82 -13.40
N ASP A 84 -21.73 -2.81 -14.59
CA ASP A 84 -22.69 -3.83 -15.05
C ASP A 84 -22.09 -5.24 -15.07
N ALA A 85 -20.81 -5.38 -15.46
CA ALA A 85 -20.11 -6.65 -15.41
C ALA A 85 -19.87 -7.12 -13.97
N ILE A 86 -19.52 -6.20 -13.06
CA ILE A 86 -19.40 -6.51 -11.63
C ILE A 86 -20.76 -6.93 -11.08
N ASP A 87 -21.81 -6.15 -11.34
CA ASP A 87 -23.15 -6.39 -10.82
C ASP A 87 -23.69 -7.77 -11.21
N ALA A 88 -23.31 -8.27 -12.39
CA ALA A 88 -23.68 -9.57 -12.90
C ALA A 88 -23.02 -10.77 -12.19
N VAL A 89 -21.86 -10.58 -11.54
CA VAL A 89 -21.06 -11.69 -10.97
C VAL A 89 -20.62 -11.49 -9.52
N GLN A 90 -20.85 -10.31 -8.93
CA GLN A 90 -20.31 -9.90 -7.62
C GLN A 90 -20.66 -10.84 -6.45
N LYS A 91 -21.72 -11.64 -6.59
CA LYS A 91 -22.18 -12.62 -5.59
C LYS A 91 -21.66 -14.03 -5.82
N ASP A 92 -21.16 -14.31 -7.03
CA ASP A 92 -20.73 -15.63 -7.45
C ASP A 92 -19.21 -15.75 -7.42
N ILE A 93 -18.51 -14.69 -7.84
CA ILE A 93 -17.05 -14.69 -7.94
C ILE A 93 -16.41 -14.74 -6.55
N LYS A 94 -15.43 -15.63 -6.38
CA LYS A 94 -14.64 -15.77 -5.16
C LYS A 94 -13.24 -15.23 -5.37
N ILE A 95 -12.88 -14.26 -4.55
CA ILE A 95 -11.59 -13.57 -4.62
C ILE A 95 -10.80 -13.92 -3.37
N VAL A 96 -9.61 -14.49 -3.53
CA VAL A 96 -8.61 -14.55 -2.47
C VAL A 96 -7.68 -13.35 -2.60
N TYR A 97 -7.48 -12.63 -1.50
CA TYR A 97 -6.58 -11.49 -1.42
C TYR A 97 -5.53 -11.72 -0.34
N THR A 98 -4.27 -11.46 -0.66
CA THR A 98 -3.21 -11.32 0.34
C THR A 98 -2.60 -9.93 0.27
N PRO A 99 -2.55 -9.19 1.39
CA PRO A 99 -1.84 -7.93 1.45
C PRO A 99 -0.34 -8.13 1.71
N LEU A 100 0.16 -9.37 1.87
CA LEU A 100 1.56 -9.68 2.18
C LEU A 100 2.10 -8.88 3.38
N HIS A 101 1.31 -8.74 4.45
CA HIS A 101 1.63 -7.90 5.61
C HIS A 101 1.75 -6.38 5.31
N GLY A 102 1.27 -5.94 4.16
CA GLY A 102 1.36 -4.58 3.64
C GLY A 102 0.20 -3.64 3.98
N THR A 103 0.30 -2.43 3.44
CA THR A 103 -0.67 -1.34 3.64
C THR A 103 -2.01 -1.54 2.94
N GLY A 104 -2.04 -2.36 1.88
CA GLY A 104 -3.21 -2.59 1.04
C GLY A 104 -4.40 -3.27 1.72
N ASN A 105 -4.22 -3.93 2.88
CA ASN A 105 -5.26 -4.74 3.54
C ASN A 105 -6.60 -4.00 3.67
N ILE A 106 -6.58 -2.83 4.30
CA ILE A 106 -7.78 -2.02 4.56
C ILE A 106 -8.36 -1.44 3.26
N PRO A 107 -7.61 -0.69 2.43
CA PRO A 107 -8.17 -0.03 1.27
C PRO A 107 -8.69 -1.01 0.20
N VAL A 108 -7.96 -2.08 -0.12
CA VAL A 108 -8.37 -3.04 -1.17
C VAL A 108 -9.68 -3.73 -0.79
N ARG A 109 -9.76 -4.28 0.44
CA ARG A 109 -11.00 -4.93 0.93
C ARG A 109 -12.17 -3.96 0.95
N ARG A 110 -11.91 -2.71 1.34
CA ARG A 110 -12.93 -1.67 1.37
C ARG A 110 -13.44 -1.36 -0.03
N VAL A 111 -12.57 -1.16 -1.02
CA VAL A 111 -12.99 -0.92 -2.42
C VAL A 111 -13.80 -2.10 -2.94
N LEU A 112 -13.30 -3.33 -2.82
CA LEU A 112 -14.00 -4.52 -3.33
C LEU A 112 -15.40 -4.66 -2.70
N LYS A 113 -15.51 -4.46 -1.39
CA LYS A 113 -16.80 -4.46 -0.69
C LYS A 113 -17.73 -3.34 -1.16
N GLU A 114 -17.22 -2.12 -1.33
CA GLU A 114 -18.01 -0.98 -1.80
C GLU A 114 -18.40 -1.06 -3.29
N LEU A 115 -17.69 -1.87 -4.09
CA LEU A 115 -18.07 -2.25 -5.45
C LEU A 115 -19.08 -3.39 -5.50
N GLY A 116 -19.30 -4.06 -4.36
CA GLY A 116 -20.38 -5.02 -4.13
C GLY A 116 -19.97 -6.50 -4.17
N PHE A 117 -18.68 -6.82 -4.28
CA PHE A 117 -18.19 -8.19 -4.16
C PHE A 117 -18.49 -8.77 -2.77
N GLU A 118 -19.18 -9.90 -2.72
CA GLU A 118 -19.62 -10.53 -1.46
C GLU A 118 -18.63 -11.59 -0.95
N ASN A 119 -17.85 -12.22 -1.84
CA ASN A 119 -16.95 -13.33 -1.50
C ASN A 119 -15.46 -12.94 -1.62
N VAL A 120 -15.00 -12.07 -0.73
CA VAL A 120 -13.58 -11.70 -0.61
C VAL A 120 -12.97 -12.36 0.62
N TYR A 121 -12.02 -13.26 0.41
CA TYR A 121 -11.33 -14.02 1.44
C TYR A 121 -9.90 -13.52 1.58
N VAL A 122 -9.43 -13.32 2.80
CA VAL A 122 -8.07 -12.85 3.06
C VAL A 122 -7.23 -14.01 3.58
N VAL A 123 -6.00 -14.11 3.09
CA VAL A 123 -4.99 -15.02 3.64
C VAL A 123 -4.71 -14.59 5.09
N LYS A 124 -5.17 -15.39 6.06
CA LYS A 124 -5.22 -14.98 7.46
C LYS A 124 -3.83 -14.75 8.05
N GLU A 125 -2.88 -15.57 7.64
CA GLU A 125 -1.48 -15.52 8.03
C GLU A 125 -0.78 -14.24 7.57
N GLN A 126 -1.28 -13.61 6.50
CA GLN A 126 -0.72 -12.41 5.88
C GLN A 126 -1.59 -11.15 6.09
N GLU A 127 -2.70 -11.24 6.84
CA GLU A 127 -3.70 -10.17 6.96
C GLU A 127 -3.17 -8.92 7.67
N LEU A 128 -2.48 -9.10 8.80
CA LEU A 128 -2.06 -7.99 9.65
C LEU A 128 -0.66 -7.49 9.26
N PRO A 129 -0.41 -6.17 9.40
CA PRO A 129 0.89 -5.61 9.09
C PRO A 129 1.97 -6.15 10.02
N ASP A 130 3.08 -6.57 9.42
CA ASP A 130 4.24 -7.12 10.09
C ASP A 130 5.49 -6.86 9.24
N GLY A 131 6.40 -6.04 9.78
CA GLY A 131 7.61 -5.62 9.07
C GLY A 131 8.68 -6.71 8.96
N ASP A 132 8.53 -7.82 9.71
CA ASP A 132 9.45 -8.96 9.64
C ASP A 132 9.05 -9.97 8.53
N PHE A 133 7.92 -9.74 7.84
CA PHE A 133 7.37 -10.59 6.78
C PHE A 133 7.47 -12.11 7.08
N PRO A 134 6.88 -12.60 8.19
CA PRO A 134 7.15 -13.95 8.72
C PRO A 134 6.72 -15.10 7.81
N THR A 135 5.95 -14.82 6.76
CA THR A 135 5.39 -15.82 5.84
C THR A 135 5.99 -15.77 4.44
N VAL A 136 6.80 -14.75 4.13
CA VAL A 136 7.36 -14.54 2.79
C VAL A 136 8.68 -13.77 2.89
N SER A 137 9.78 -14.32 2.38
CA SER A 137 11.09 -13.66 2.41
C SER A 137 11.18 -12.45 1.47
N TYR A 138 10.39 -12.48 0.40
CA TYR A 138 10.37 -11.44 -0.64
C TYR A 138 8.91 -11.15 -1.02
N PRO A 139 8.26 -10.13 -0.43
CA PRO A 139 6.84 -9.82 -0.63
C PRO A 139 6.56 -9.18 -2.00
N ASN A 140 7.08 -9.76 -3.07
CA ASN A 140 6.87 -9.30 -4.44
C ASN A 140 5.74 -10.11 -5.10
N PRO A 141 4.60 -9.49 -5.44
CA PRO A 141 3.48 -10.15 -6.11
C PRO A 141 3.77 -10.56 -7.57
N GLU A 142 4.97 -10.34 -8.08
CA GLU A 142 5.46 -10.94 -9.34
C GLU A 142 6.11 -12.31 -9.13
N SER A 143 6.40 -12.69 -7.87
CA SER A 143 6.98 -13.99 -7.53
C SER A 143 5.92 -15.05 -7.23
N GLU A 144 6.17 -16.28 -7.66
CA GLU A 144 5.27 -17.41 -7.36
C GLU A 144 5.20 -17.70 -5.86
N GLU A 145 6.32 -17.52 -5.15
CA GLU A 145 6.47 -17.75 -3.70
C GLU A 145 5.51 -16.86 -2.88
N ALA A 146 5.32 -15.60 -3.29
CA ALA A 146 4.37 -14.69 -2.62
C ALA A 146 2.91 -15.17 -2.72
N PHE A 147 2.58 -16.01 -3.70
CA PHE A 147 1.23 -16.53 -3.91
C PHE A 147 0.97 -17.88 -3.24
N GLU A 148 1.96 -18.57 -2.65
CA GLU A 148 1.78 -19.94 -2.14
C GLU A 148 0.57 -20.09 -1.20
N LEU A 149 0.44 -19.20 -0.22
CA LEU A 149 -0.68 -19.21 0.73
C LEU A 149 -2.01 -18.81 0.07
N ALA A 150 -1.98 -17.89 -0.88
CA ALA A 150 -3.16 -17.49 -1.64
C ALA A 150 -3.66 -18.62 -2.56
N VAL A 151 -2.74 -19.34 -3.21
CA VAL A 151 -3.03 -20.53 -4.04
C VAL A 151 -3.59 -21.65 -3.19
N LYS A 152 -3.00 -21.90 -2.01
CA LYS A 152 -3.52 -22.89 -1.07
C LYS A 152 -4.96 -22.59 -0.68
N LEU A 153 -5.23 -21.38 -0.18
CA LEU A 153 -6.58 -20.96 0.19
C LEU A 153 -7.52 -20.99 -1.02
N GLY A 154 -7.05 -20.54 -2.18
CA GLY A 154 -7.80 -20.54 -3.43
C GLY A 154 -8.26 -21.94 -3.84
N ASN A 155 -7.37 -22.94 -3.75
CA ASN A 155 -7.71 -24.33 -4.03
C ASN A 155 -8.70 -24.90 -3.01
N GLU A 156 -8.59 -24.54 -1.73
CA GLU A 156 -9.49 -25.00 -0.67
C GLU A 156 -10.93 -24.51 -0.87
N ILE A 157 -11.11 -23.26 -1.29
CA ILE A 157 -12.44 -22.64 -1.44
C ILE A 157 -12.97 -22.63 -2.88
N GLY A 158 -12.14 -23.05 -3.84
CA GLY A 158 -12.40 -22.94 -5.27
C GLY A 158 -12.53 -21.48 -5.71
N ALA A 159 -11.49 -20.68 -5.46
CA ALA A 159 -11.45 -19.26 -5.84
C ALA A 159 -11.28 -19.08 -7.36
N ASP A 160 -11.90 -18.04 -7.89
CA ASP A 160 -11.81 -17.67 -9.30
C ASP A 160 -10.62 -16.72 -9.57
N ILE A 161 -10.29 -15.89 -8.57
CA ILE A 161 -9.26 -14.86 -8.66
C ILE A 161 -8.37 -14.91 -7.41
N LEU A 162 -7.06 -14.83 -7.62
CA LEU A 162 -6.07 -14.54 -6.58
C LEU A 162 -5.52 -13.13 -6.81
N LEU A 163 -5.46 -12.33 -5.76
CA LEU A 163 -4.88 -10.99 -5.76
C LEU A 163 -3.81 -10.90 -4.67
N ALA A 164 -2.70 -10.23 -4.99
CA ALA A 164 -1.68 -9.84 -4.04
C ALA A 164 -1.29 -8.39 -4.31
N THR A 165 -0.94 -7.65 -3.25
CA THR A 165 -0.34 -6.32 -3.33
C THR A 165 1.00 -6.36 -2.64
N ASP A 166 1.97 -5.57 -3.13
CA ASP A 166 3.23 -5.41 -2.41
C ASP A 166 3.03 -4.53 -1.15
N PRO A 167 4.04 -4.42 -0.27
CA PRO A 167 3.85 -3.82 1.05
C PRO A 167 3.43 -2.34 1.08
N ASP A 168 3.61 -1.58 0.00
CA ASP A 168 3.37 -0.13 -0.05
C ASP A 168 2.22 0.34 -0.94
N ASP A 169 1.47 -0.59 -1.52
CA ASP A 169 0.20 -0.37 -2.25
C ASP A 169 -0.98 0.07 -1.35
#